data_AF-A0A947AJE3-F1
#
_entry.id   AF-A0A947AJE3-F1
#
_cell.length_a   1.000
_cell.length_b   1.000
_cell.length_c   1.000
_cell.angle_alpha   90.00
_cell.angle_beta   90.00
_cell.angle_gamma   90.00
#
_symmetry.space_group_name_H-M   'P 1'
#
loop_
_entity.id
_entity.type
_entity.pdbx_description
1 polymer ?
#
loop_
_entity_poly.entity_id
_entity_poly.type
_entity_poly.pdbx_seq_one_letter_code
_entity_poly.pdbx_strand_id
1 'polypeptide(L)'
;ELDAGKTYYALVHPRMCVWKARFALGPVSKNVDQKKLNSWLATCQYTENTDRSYQWAEQNAASIQNKRVGYMKKWDNRPESSKPMLKSEDGF
;
A
#
# COMPACT_ATOMS: atom_id res chain seq x y z
N GLU A 1 0.60 3.06 -16.42
CA GLU A 1 0.47 4.37 -15.74
C GLU A 1 -0.91 4.44 -15.08
N LEU A 2 -1.17 5.49 -14.30
CA LEU A 2 -2.47 5.77 -13.69
C LEU A 2 -3.04 7.06 -14.29
N ASP A 3 -4.36 7.21 -14.29
CA ASP A 3 -5.01 8.39 -14.87
C ASP A 3 -5.18 9.47 -13.78
N ALA A 4 -4.85 10.71 -14.14
CA ALA A 4 -5.03 11.84 -13.25
C ALA A 4 -6.50 12.10 -12.92
N GLY A 5 -6.78 12.62 -11.72
CA GLY A 5 -8.13 12.95 -11.28
C GLY A 5 -8.96 11.77 -10.77
N LYS A 6 -8.44 10.54 -10.81
CA LYS A 6 -9.10 9.35 -10.25
C LYS A 6 -8.58 9.02 -8.86
N THR A 7 -9.42 8.36 -8.07
CA THR A 7 -9.03 7.82 -6.76
C THR A 7 -8.72 6.34 -6.86
N TYR A 8 -7.54 5.94 -6.40
CA TYR A 8 -7.08 4.55 -6.38
C TYR A 8 -6.97 4.04 -4.94
N TYR A 9 -7.34 2.78 -4.73
CA TYR A 9 -7.32 2.16 -3.41
C TYR A 9 -6.38 0.96 -3.35
N ALA A 10 -5.70 0.80 -2.21
CA ALA A 10 -4.94 -0.38 -1.89
C ALA A 10 -5.29 -0.87 -0.48
N LEU A 11 -5.41 -2.18 -0.32
CA LEU A 11 -5.64 -2.81 0.97
C LEU A 11 -4.30 -3.10 1.67
N VAL A 12 -4.24 -2.80 2.96
CA VAL A 12 -3.12 -3.19 3.83
C VAL A 12 -3.41 -4.58 4.39
N HIS A 13 -2.74 -5.60 3.86
CA HIS A 13 -2.89 -6.97 4.33
C HIS A 13 -1.88 -7.27 5.44
N PRO A 14 -2.31 -7.60 6.67
CA PRO A 14 -1.39 -8.05 7.70
C PRO A 14 -0.75 -9.39 7.29
N ARG A 15 0.55 -9.50 7.49
CA ARG A 15 1.34 -10.71 7.30
C ARG A 15 1.93 -11.06 8.65
N MET A 16 1.13 -11.75 9.45
CA MET A 16 1.52 -12.24 10.76
C MET A 16 2.58 -13.33 10.57
N CYS A 17 3.78 -13.07 11.05
CA CYS A 17 4.83 -14.07 11.14
C CYS A 17 5.31 -14.12 12.59
N VAL A 18 5.73 -15.32 13.03
CA VAL A 18 6.20 -15.63 14.40
C VAL A 18 7.23 -14.61 14.94
N TRP A 19 7.97 -13.94 14.05
CA TRP A 19 9.11 -13.09 14.43
C TRP A 19 8.93 -11.58 14.18
N LYS A 20 8.09 -11.17 13.21
CA LYS A 20 7.88 -9.75 12.85
C LYS A 20 6.52 -9.56 12.20
N ALA A 21 5.77 -8.55 12.65
CA ALA A 21 4.62 -8.05 11.93
C ALA A 21 5.09 -7.41 10.62
N ARG A 22 4.54 -7.87 9.50
CA ARG A 22 4.71 -7.25 8.19
C ARG A 22 3.34 -6.95 7.62
N PHE A 23 3.31 -6.15 6.57
CA PHE A 23 2.12 -5.98 5.76
C PHE A 23 2.49 -6.05 4.28
N ALA A 24 1.48 -6.32 3.46
CA ALA A 24 1.56 -6.21 2.00
C ALA A 24 0.47 -5.26 1.53
N LEU A 25 0.73 -4.55 0.43
CA LEU A 25 -0.29 -3.76 -0.25
C LEU A 25 -0.89 -4.59 -1.38
N GLY A 26 -2.22 -4.66 -1.43
CA GLY A 26 -2.97 -5.30 -2.50
C GLY A 26 -3.80 -4.25 -3.27
N PRO A 27 -3.70 -4.16 -4.60
CA PRO A 27 -4.50 -3.23 -5.39
C PRO A 27 -5.99 -3.61 -5.29
N VAL A 28 -6.86 -2.61 -5.17
CA VAL A 28 -8.30 -2.79 -5.34
C VAL A 28 -8.62 -2.57 -6.81
N SER A 29 -9.17 -3.60 -7.47
CA SER A 29 -9.56 -3.48 -8.87
C SER A 29 -10.92 -2.81 -9.04
N LYS A 30 -11.17 -2.21 -10.22
CA LYS A 30 -12.50 -1.69 -10.60
C LYS A 30 -13.65 -2.69 -10.46
N ASN A 31 -13.34 -3.99 -10.56
CA ASN A 31 -14.33 -5.07 -10.47
C ASN A 31 -14.67 -5.45 -9.01
N VAL A 32 -14.15 -4.71 -8.02
CA VAL A 32 -14.54 -4.91 -6.61
C VAL A 32 -16.05 -4.71 -6.45
N ASP A 33 -16.66 -5.52 -5.60
CA ASP A 33 -18.05 -5.31 -5.21
C ASP A 33 -18.22 -3.94 -4.54
N GLN A 34 -19.11 -3.11 -5.09
CA GLN A 34 -19.32 -1.74 -4.61
C GLN A 34 -19.79 -1.67 -3.16
N LYS A 35 -20.63 -2.61 -2.71
CA LYS A 35 -21.09 -2.65 -1.30
C LYS A 35 -19.91 -2.96 -0.38
N LYS A 36 -19.00 -3.84 -0.82
CA LYS A 36 -17.77 -4.16 -0.09
C LYS A 36 -16.83 -2.96 -0.01
N LEU A 37 -16.62 -2.25 -1.12
CA LEU A 37 -15.81 -1.04 -1.14
C LEU A 37 -16.38 0.03 -0.20
N ASN A 38 -17.69 0.30 -0.30
CA ASN A 38 -18.36 1.27 0.58
C ASN A 38 -18.24 0.89 2.05
N SER A 39 -18.34 -0.41 2.38
CA SER A 39 -18.15 -0.89 3.75
C SER A 39 -16.73 -0.64 4.27
N TRP A 40 -15.70 -0.83 3.44
CA TRP A 40 -14.33 -0.51 3.84
C TRP A 40 -14.14 0.99 4.06
N LEU A 41 -14.61 1.82 3.12
CA LEU A 41 -14.51 3.27 3.20
C LEU A 41 -15.22 3.84 4.43
N ALA A 42 -16.40 3.29 4.79
CA ALA A 42 -17.13 3.71 5.97
C ALA A 42 -16.38 3.45 7.30
N THR A 43 -15.42 2.52 7.30
CA THR A 43 -14.57 2.23 8.48
C THR A 43 -13.22 2.93 8.45
N CYS A 44 -12.83 3.50 7.30
CA CYS A 44 -11.58 4.22 7.17
C CYS A 44 -11.70 5.61 7.79
N GLN A 45 -10.65 6.01 8.49
CA GLN A 45 -10.50 7.38 8.98
C GLN A 45 -9.36 8.03 8.23
N TYR A 46 -9.59 9.26 7.80
CA TYR A 46 -8.50 10.08 7.28
C TYR A 46 -7.47 10.28 8.39
N THR A 47 -6.22 9.93 8.11
CA THR A 47 -5.11 10.07 9.06
C THR A 47 -4.13 11.08 8.50
N GLU A 48 -3.89 12.13 9.26
CA GLU A 48 -2.89 13.14 8.94
C GLU A 48 -1.56 12.83 9.61
N ASN A 49 -0.47 13.32 9.02
CA ASN A 49 0.81 13.31 9.70
C ASN A 49 0.76 14.29 10.87
N THR A 50 1.39 13.89 11.97
CA THR A 50 1.60 14.71 13.16
C THR A 50 3.08 15.03 13.29
N ASP A 51 3.45 16.02 14.11
CA ASP A 51 4.86 16.30 14.40
C ASP A 51 5.60 15.06 14.90
N ARG A 52 4.92 14.23 15.70
CA ARG A 52 5.46 12.94 16.16
C ARG A 52 5.72 11.97 15.02
N SER A 53 4.85 11.88 14.01
CA SER A 53 5.06 10.98 12.88
C SER A 53 6.19 11.46 11.97
N TYR A 54 6.33 12.78 11.80
CA TYR A 54 7.47 13.38 11.09
C TYR A 54 8.79 13.10 11.81
N GLN A 55 8.86 13.36 13.12
CA GLN A 55 10.06 13.09 13.92
C GLN A 55 10.44 11.61 13.90
N TRP A 56 9.46 10.71 14.02
CA TRP A 56 9.72 9.27 13.92
C TRP A 56 10.28 8.89 12.54
N ALA A 57 9.74 9.45 11.46
CA ALA A 57 10.19 9.17 10.10
C ALA A 57 11.64 9.62 9.89
N GLU A 58 12.00 10.80 10.39
CA GLU A 58 13.37 11.33 10.33
C GLU A 58 14.35 10.43 11.10
N GLN A 59 14.03 10.10 12.37
CA GLN A 59 14.85 9.22 13.21
C GLN A 59 15.03 7.81 12.61
N ASN A 60 14.11 7.37 11.76
CA ASN A 60 14.12 6.05 11.13
C ASN A 60 14.49 6.08 9.64
N ALA A 61 14.86 7.23 9.08
CA ALA A 61 15.05 7.40 7.63
C ALA A 61 16.04 6.39 7.02
N ALA A 62 17.20 6.18 7.67
CA ALA A 62 18.18 5.20 7.23
C ALA A 62 17.63 3.76 7.22
N SER A 63 16.88 3.39 8.26
CA SER A 63 16.22 2.09 8.38
C SER A 63 15.12 1.90 7.33
N ILE A 64 14.35 2.94 7.03
CA ILE A 64 13.34 2.96 5.96
C ILE A 64 14.01 2.76 4.60
N GLN A 65 15.06 3.53 4.31
CA GLN A 65 15.77 3.45 3.04
C GLN A 65 16.42 2.07 2.82
N ASN A 66 17.04 1.50 3.86
CA ASN A 66 17.60 0.14 3.80
C ASN A 66 16.52 -0.91 3.49
N LYS A 67 15.35 -0.81 4.14
CA LYS A 67 14.22 -1.71 3.84
C LYS A 67 13.71 -1.51 2.41
N ARG A 68 13.56 -0.27 1.95
CA ARG A 68 13.12 0.05 0.58
C ARG A 68 14.04 -0.60 -0.44
N VAL A 69 15.35 -0.39 -0.33
CA VAL A 69 16.35 -1.00 -1.24
C VAL A 69 16.26 -2.52 -1.21
N GLY A 70 16.21 -3.12 -0.01
CA GLY A 70 16.15 -4.57 0.14
C GLY A 70 14.87 -5.21 -0.42
N TYR A 71 13.71 -4.57 -0.23
CA TYR A 71 12.45 -5.06 -0.78
C TYR A 71 12.28 -4.75 -2.27
N MET A 72 12.81 -3.62 -2.76
CA MET A 72 12.75 -3.27 -4.18
C MET A 72 13.49 -4.31 -5.02
N LYS A 73 14.70 -4.73 -4.63
CA LYS A 73 15.42 -5.80 -5.32
C LYS A 73 14.60 -7.10 -5.40
N LYS A 74 13.88 -7.45 -4.33
CA LYS A 74 13.00 -8.64 -4.30
C LYS A 74 11.75 -8.45 -5.16
N TRP A 75 11.26 -7.22 -5.27
CA TRP A 75 10.14 -6.86 -6.12
C TRP A 75 10.53 -6.96 -7.60
N ASP A 76 11.66 -6.35 -7.98
CA ASP A 76 12.14 -6.30 -9.37
C ASP A 76 12.34 -7.70 -9.94
N ASN A 77 12.85 -8.63 -9.13
CA ASN A 77 13.07 -10.03 -9.50
C ASN A 77 11.79 -10.88 -9.63
N ARG A 78 10.60 -10.33 -9.35
CA ARG A 78 9.34 -11.07 -9.56
C ARG A 78 8.96 -11.08 -11.04
N PRO A 79 8.33 -12.14 -11.54
CA PRO A 79 7.67 -12.10 -12.85
C PRO A 79 6.63 -10.98 -12.89
N GLU A 80 6.57 -10.23 -13.99
CA GLU A 80 5.60 -9.13 -14.17
C GLU A 80 4.15 -9.57 -13.91
N SER A 81 3.77 -10.77 -14.38
CA SER A 81 2.44 -11.35 -14.16
C SER A 81 2.08 -11.59 -12.69
N SER A 82 3.08 -11.59 -11.80
CA SER A 82 2.92 -11.82 -10.36
C SER A 82 3.04 -10.54 -9.52
N LYS A 83 3.34 -9.40 -10.14
CA LYS A 83 3.46 -8.11 -9.47
C LYS A 83 2.05 -7.52 -9.28
N PRO A 84 1.55 -7.39 -8.04
CA PRO A 84 0.28 -6.72 -7.80
C PRO A 84 0.41 -5.23 -8.08
N MET A 85 -0.17 -4.75 -9.18
CA MET A 85 -0.11 -3.34 -9.60
C MET A 85 -1.52 -2.78 -9.81
N LEU A 86 -1.70 -1.51 -9.49
CA LEU A 86 -2.86 -0.73 -9.91
C LEU A 86 -2.76 -0.46 -11.41
N LYS A 87 -3.89 -0.49 -12.10
CA LYS A 87 -4.02 -0.10 -13.51
C LYS A 87 -4.82 1.19 -13.61
N SER A 88 -4.65 1.95 -14.70
CA SER A 88 -5.47 3.13 -15.02
C SER A 88 -6.97 2.91 -14.82
N GLU A 89 -7.46 1.73 -15.23
CA GLU A 89 -8.87 1.35 -15.15
C GLU A 89 -9.40 1.09 -13.74
N ASP A 90 -8.53 0.90 -12.74
CA ASP A 90 -8.92 0.63 -11.35
C ASP A 90 -9.33 1.89 -10.57
N GLY A 91 -9.21 3.07 -11.18
CA GLY A 91 -9.55 4.35 -10.56
C GLY A 91 -11.06 4.63 -10.60
N PHE A 92 -11.58 5.10 -9.46
CA PHE A 92 -12.96 5.55 -9.27
C PHE A 92 -13.09 7.07 -9.46
#